data_AF-A0A9D6R1X0-F1
#
_entry.id   AF-A0A9D6R1X0-F1
#
_cell.length_a   1.000
_cell.length_b   1.000
_cell.length_c   1.000
_cell.angle_alpha   90.00
_cell.angle_beta   90.00
_cell.angle_gamma   90.00
#
_symmetry.space_group_name_H-M   'P 1'
#
loop_
_entity.id
_entity.type
_entity.pdbx_description
1 polymer ?
#
loop_
_entity_poly.entity_id
_entity_poly.type
_entity_poly.pdbx_seq_one_letter_code
_entity_poly.pdbx_strand_id
1 'polypeptide(L)' 'MTALPDRCPLCGGAKKKGKTTITVDLGFGVVVVRDVPATVCSQCGADWIEDAIAGKVEDIVDEARKKHHLVEVTTLLAN' A
#
# COMPACT_ATOMS: atom_id res chain seq x y z
N MET A 1 -18.15 -6.21 -6.77
CA MET A 1 -16.75 -6.44 -6.37
C MET A 1 -16.40 -7.87 -6.74
N THR A 2 -15.68 -8.07 -7.85
CA THR A 2 -15.26 -9.40 -8.29
C THR A 2 -14.03 -9.80 -7.48
N ALA A 3 -14.10 -10.93 -6.78
CA ALA A 3 -12.96 -11.43 -6.01
C ALA A 3 -11.76 -11.67 -6.93
N LEU A 4 -10.57 -11.18 -6.55
CA LEU A 4 -9.32 -11.51 -7.25
C LEU A 4 -9.08 -13.02 -7.19
N PRO A 5 -8.56 -13.65 -8.24
CA PRO A 5 -8.20 -15.07 -8.20
C PRO A 5 -7.18 -15.33 -7.08
N ASP A 6 -7.36 -16.43 -6.33
CA ASP A 6 -6.54 -16.81 -5.17
C ASP A 6 -5.04 -17.02 -5.48
N ARG A 7 -4.71 -17.12 -6.77
CA ARG A 7 -3.34 -17.34 -7.26
C ARG A 7 -2.73 -16.04 -7.78
N CYS A 8 -1.45 -15.87 -7.46
CA CYS A 8 -0.62 -14.78 -7.95
C CYS A 8 -0.48 -14.87 -9.48
N PRO A 9 -0.91 -13.85 -10.24
CA PRO A 9 -0.77 -13.85 -11.69
C PRO A 9 0.71 -13.72 -12.13
N LEU A 10 1.60 -13.28 -11.23
CA LEU A 10 3.01 -13.07 -11.54
C LEU A 10 3.87 -14.32 -11.35
N CYS A 11 3.52 -15.20 -10.40
CA CYS A 11 4.35 -16.37 -10.07
C CYS A 11 3.57 -17.67 -9.77
N GLY A 12 2.24 -17.67 -9.77
CA GLY A 12 1.41 -18.84 -9.42
C GLY A 12 1.32 -19.15 -7.92
N GLY A 13 2.03 -18.42 -7.06
CA GLY A 13 1.97 -18.56 -5.60
C GLY A 13 0.59 -18.24 -5.01
N ALA A 14 0.32 -18.69 -3.79
CA ALA A 14 -0.93 -18.38 -3.09
C ALA A 14 -0.97 -16.92 -2.64
N LYS A 15 -2.12 -16.28 -2.77
CA LYS A 15 -2.39 -14.97 -2.18
C LYS A 15 -2.99 -15.13 -0.78
N LYS A 16 -2.68 -14.20 0.11
CA LYS A 16 -3.25 -14.15 1.47
C LYS A 16 -3.52 -12.70 1.87
N LYS A 17 -4.47 -12.49 2.79
CA LYS A 17 -4.60 -11.19 3.46
C LYS A 17 -3.33 -10.88 4.24
N GLY A 18 -2.91 -9.63 4.21
CA GLY A 18 -1.69 -9.16 4.86
C GLY A 18 -1.63 -7.65 4.87
N LYS A 19 -0.42 -7.14 5.06
CA LYS A 19 -0.13 -5.71 4.99
C LYS A 19 1.09 -5.49 4.12
N THR A 20 1.16 -4.34 3.48
CA THR A 20 2.32 -3.89 2.71
C THR A 20 2.76 -2.48 3.15
N THR A 21 3.87 -2.03 2.58
CA THR A 21 4.38 -0.66 2.72
C THR A 21 4.31 0.03 1.36
N ILE A 22 3.60 1.15 1.30
CA ILE A 22 3.58 2.00 0.11
C ILE A 22 4.58 3.13 0.33
N THR A 23 5.50 3.31 -0.61
CA THR A 23 6.46 4.41 -0.59
C THR A 23 6.17 5.31 -1.77
N VAL A 24 6.01 6.61 -1.52
CA VAL A 24 5.74 7.60 -2.55
C VAL A 24 6.83 8.65 -2.55
N ASP A 25 7.44 8.83 -3.72
CA ASP A 25 8.32 9.94 -4.01
C ASP A 25 7.47 11.20 -4.25
N LEU A 26 7.72 12.25 -3.48
CA LEU A 26 7.02 13.53 -3.56
C LEU A 26 7.70 14.53 -4.50
N GLY A 27 8.85 14.18 -5.08
CA GLY A 27 9.75 15.02 -5.87
C GLY A 27 10.76 15.78 -5.02
N PHE A 28 10.37 16.21 -3.81
CA PHE A 28 11.23 16.91 -2.85
C PHE A 28 11.61 16.06 -1.62
N GLY A 29 10.91 14.94 -1.41
CA GLY A 29 11.02 14.10 -0.23
C GLY A 29 10.29 12.79 -0.44
N VAL A 30 10.22 11.96 0.60
CA VAL A 30 9.57 10.65 0.54
C VAL A 30 8.59 10.49 1.70
N VAL A 31 7.43 9.90 1.41
CA VAL A 31 6.49 9.42 2.42
C VAL A 31 6.39 7.89 2.35
N VAL A 32 6.53 7.25 3.51
CA VAL A 32 6.42 5.80 3.67
C VAL A 32 5.19 5.51 4.50
N VAL A 33 4.17 4.93 3.87
CA VAL A 33 2.93 4.49 4.51
C VAL A 33 3.03 3.00 4.82
N ARG A 34 3.23 2.69 6.10
CA ARG A 34 3.36 1.34 6.65
C ARG A 34 1.97 0.76 6.96
N ASP A 35 1.94 -0.55 7.14
CA ASP A 35 0.75 -1.28 7.60
C ASP A 35 -0.49 -1.17 6.69
N VAL A 36 -0.31 -0.93 5.39
CA VAL A 36 -1.40 -0.80 4.42
C VAL A 36 -2.04 -2.18 4.18
N PRO A 37 -3.34 -2.39 4.50
CA PRO A 37 -4.03 -3.64 4.25
C PRO A 37 -3.97 -4.02 2.76
N ALA A 38 -3.56 -5.25 2.49
CA ALA A 38 -3.38 -5.74 1.14
C ALA A 38 -3.67 -7.23 1.05
N THR A 39 -3.91 -7.70 -0.17
CA THR A 39 -3.69 -9.09 -0.52
C THR A 39 -2.24 -9.23 -0.96
N VAL A 40 -1.47 -10.14 -0.36
CA VAL A 40 -0.03 -10.31 -0.61
C VAL A 40 0.26 -11.75 -1.04
N CYS A 41 1.07 -11.91 -2.07
CA CYS A 41 1.56 -13.23 -2.49
C CYS A 41 2.54 -13.78 -1.44
N SER A 42 2.30 -15.01 -0.96
CA SER A 42 3.15 -15.66 0.04
C SER A 42 4.52 -16.08 -0.48
N GLN A 43 4.76 -16.00 -1.79
CA GLN A 43 6.02 -16.42 -2.42
C GLN A 43 6.85 -15.24 -2.94
N CYS A 44 6.29 -14.42 -3.84
CA CYS A 44 7.05 -13.32 -4.45
C CYS A 44 6.87 -11.96 -3.78
N GLY A 45 5.94 -11.83 -2.82
CA GLY A 45 5.68 -10.58 -2.11
C GLY A 45 4.87 -9.54 -2.90
N ALA A 46 4.50 -9.81 -4.15
CA ALA A 46 3.60 -8.94 -4.91
C ALA A 46 2.30 -8.71 -4.14
N ASP A 47 1.79 -7.47 -4.18
CA ASP A 47 0.65 -7.04 -3.40
C ASP A 47 -0.43 -6.37 -4.27
N TRP A 48 -1.64 -6.34 -3.71
CA TRP A 48 -2.82 -5.72 -4.29
C TRP A 48 -3.59 -5.05 -3.16
N ILE A 49 -3.86 -3.76 -3.31
CA ILE A 49 -4.70 -2.97 -2.40
C ILE A 49 -6.07 -2.77 -3.03
N GLU A 50 -7.11 -2.71 -2.21
CA GLU A 50 -8.47 -2.38 -2.68
C GLU A 50 -8.60 -0.88 -2.91
N ASP A 51 -9.48 -0.46 -3.83
CA ASP A 51 -9.70 0.95 -4.18
C ASP A 51 -9.97 1.84 -2.95
N ALA A 52 -10.75 1.34 -1.99
CA ALA A 52 -11.04 2.07 -0.75
C ALA A 52 -9.80 2.27 0.14
N ILE A 53 -8.84 1.34 0.09
CA ILE A 53 -7.56 1.46 0.80
C ILE A 53 -6.62 2.40 0.02
N ALA A 54 -6.60 2.30 -1.31
CA ALA A 54 -5.83 3.20 -2.16
C ALA A 54 -6.22 4.67 -1.92
N GLY A 55 -7.53 4.99 -1.88
CA GLY A 55 -8.00 6.34 -1.59
C GLY A 55 -7.51 6.89 -0.25
N LYS A 56 -7.49 6.06 0.82
CA LYS A 56 -6.95 6.48 2.12
C LYS A 56 -5.43 6.71 2.09
N VAL A 57 -4.70 5.95 1.26
CA VAL A 57 -3.26 6.17 1.07
C VAL A 57 -3.03 7.48 0.31
N GLU A 58 -3.84 7.78 -0.70
CA GLU A 58 -3.80 9.04 -1.45
C GLU A 58 -4.04 10.25 -0.51
N ASP A 59 -5.02 10.18 0.38
CA ASP A 59 -5.27 11.23 1.39
C ASP A 59 -4.01 11.50 2.25
N ILE A 60 -3.32 10.44 2.70
CA ILE A 60 -2.08 10.56 3.48
C ILE A 60 -0.97 11.20 2.64
N VAL A 61 -0.83 10.80 1.38
CA VAL A 61 0.18 11.35 0.48
C VAL A 61 -0.05 12.84 0.24
N ASP A 62 -1.31 13.25 0.03
CA ASP A 62 -1.67 14.65 -0.17
C ASP A 62 -1.41 15.51 1.08
N GLU A 63 -1.67 14.96 2.27
CA GLU A 63 -1.29 15.62 3.52
C GLU A 63 0.24 15.72 3.69
N ALA A 64 0.99 14.66 3.36
CA ALA A 64 2.45 14.69 3.40
C ALA A 64 3.03 15.73 2.42
N ARG A 65 2.43 15.89 1.22
CA ARG A 65 2.80 16.95 0.27
C ARG A 65 2.69 18.34 0.88
N LYS A 66 1.62 18.61 1.65
CA LYS A 66 1.39 19.90 2.31
C LYS A 66 2.40 20.18 3.43
N LYS A 67 2.80 19.15 4.19
CA LYS A 67 3.77 19.28 5.29
C LYS A 67 5.20 19.53 4.82
N HIS A 68 5.54 19.07 3.62
CA HIS A 68 6.84 19.32 2.97
C HIS A 68 8.07 18.78 3.74
N HIS A 69 7.92 17.64 4.43
CA HIS A 69 9.04 16.95 5.06
C HIS A 69 9.93 16.22 4.04
N LEU A 70 11.25 16.20 4.25
CA LEU A 70 12.16 15.39 3.41
C LEU A 70 11.90 13.89 3.56
N VAL A 71 11.54 13.44 4.77
CA VAL A 71 11.18 12.05 5.08
C VAL A 71 10.02 12.03 6.07
N GLU A 72 8.93 11.35 5.72
CA GLU A 72 7.81 11.06 6.61
C GLU A 72 7.53 9.55 6.63
N VAL A 73 7.42 8.97 7.83
CA VAL A 73 7.02 7.57 8.01
C VAL A 73 5.76 7.56 8.86
N THR A 74 4.70 6.95 8.34
CA THR A 74 3.40 6.87 9.00
C THR A 74 2.75 5.51 8.77
N THR A 75 1.64 5.23 9.45
CA THR A 75 0.89 3.97 9.33
C THR A 75 -0.52 4.26 8.85
N LEU A 76 -1.10 3.39 8.02
CA LEU A 76 -2.53 3.45 7.74
C LEU A 76 -3.31 2.96 8.96
N LEU A 77 -3.84 3.90 9.76
CA LEU A 77 -4.71 3.57 10.89
C LEU A 77 -6.04 3.03 10.33
N ALA A 78 -6.20 1.71 10.37
CA ALA A 78 -7.48 1.07 10.12
C ALA A 78 -8.32 1.16 11.40
N ASN A 79 -9.12 2.22 11.53
CA ASN A 79 -10.25 2.24 12.45
C ASN A 79 -11.41 1.42 11.88
#